data_AF-A0A9D7TRQ1-F1
#
_entry.id   AF-A0A9D7TRQ1-F1
#
_cell.length_a   1.000
_cell.length_b   1.000
_cell.length_c   1.000
_cell.angle_alpha   90.00
_cell.angle_beta   90.00
_cell.angle_gamma   90.00
#
_symmetry.space_group_name_H-M   'P 1'
#
loop_
_entity.id
_entity.type
_entity.pdbx_description
1 polymer ?
#
loop_
_entity_poly.entity_id
_entity_poly.type
_entity_poly.pdbx_seq_one_letter_code
_entity_poly.pdbx_strand_id
1 'polypeptide(L)'
;MEIVLKYFADFTPKQLEQISALKGLYEEWNSKINVISRKDMDNFYLHHVLHSLAIATQCKKLTVVNEVAKAIGLTNVTTQHSRVEEIKNRKFDVVVSRAVAPLKDLWYWSKPLLNKKTNDNKKPNGLICLKGGDLAQEIFESNCKPKIWEVDKIFNEEYFVNKYLLYIS
;
A
#
# COMPACT_ATOMS: atom_id res chain seq x y z
N MET A 1 6.61 27.98 -7.39
CA MET A 1 7.04 26.83 -8.21
C MET A 1 8.33 26.19 -7.68
N GLU A 2 9.37 26.96 -7.37
CA GLU A 2 10.69 26.46 -6.90
C GLU A 2 10.60 25.42 -5.77
N ILE A 3 9.74 25.65 -4.77
CA ILE A 3 9.58 24.74 -3.63
C ILE A 3 9.11 23.34 -4.03
N VAL A 4 8.32 23.20 -5.10
CA VAL A 4 7.89 21.89 -5.62
C VAL A 4 9.07 21.20 -6.31
N LEU A 5 9.84 21.93 -7.12
CA LEU A 5 11.00 21.39 -7.85
C LEU A 5 12.14 20.96 -6.92
N LYS A 6 12.23 21.56 -5.72
CA LYS A 6 13.14 21.10 -4.67
C LYS A 6 12.91 19.63 -4.27
N TYR A 7 11.65 19.15 -4.31
CA TYR A 7 11.28 17.81 -3.85
C TYR A 7 10.87 16.85 -4.99
N PHE A 8 10.52 17.39 -6.17
CA PHE A 8 10.03 16.62 -7.31
C PHE A 8 10.72 17.09 -8.60
N ALA A 9 11.59 16.27 -9.16
CA ALA A 9 12.36 16.59 -10.36
C ALA A 9 11.84 15.91 -11.65
N ASP A 10 11.05 14.84 -11.52
CA ASP A 10 10.68 13.96 -12.64
C ASP A 10 9.38 14.38 -13.38
N PHE A 11 9.19 15.69 -13.59
CA PHE A 11 8.04 16.17 -14.35
C PHE A 11 8.36 16.30 -15.84
N THR A 12 7.44 15.88 -16.70
CA THR A 12 7.53 16.17 -18.13
C THR A 12 7.39 17.68 -18.38
N PRO A 13 7.90 18.21 -19.52
CA PRO A 13 7.74 19.62 -19.85
C PRO A 13 6.28 20.09 -19.80
N LYS A 14 5.33 19.25 -20.22
CA LYS A 14 3.90 19.59 -20.18
C LYS A 14 3.36 19.67 -18.75
N GLN A 15 3.80 18.79 -17.85
CA GLN A 15 3.41 18.83 -16.44
C GLN A 15 3.95 20.06 -15.75
N LEU A 16 5.19 20.47 -16.05
CA LEU A 16 5.76 21.71 -15.52
C LEU A 16 4.95 22.93 -15.95
N GLU A 17 4.60 23.00 -17.23
CA GLU A 17 3.72 24.05 -17.77
C GLU A 17 2.38 24.08 -17.02
N GLN A 18 1.71 22.94 -16.88
CA GLN A 18 0.41 22.83 -16.19
C GLN A 18 0.49 23.23 -14.71
N ILE A 19 1.49 22.74 -13.96
CA ILE A 19 1.65 23.04 -12.53
C ILE A 19 2.02 24.52 -12.32
N SER A 20 2.80 25.10 -13.23
CA SER A 20 3.13 26.52 -13.19
C SER A 20 1.91 27.42 -13.42
N ALA A 21 0.96 26.99 -14.26
CA ALA A 21 -0.27 27.72 -14.54
C ALA A 21 -1.31 27.68 -13.39
N LEU A 22 -1.20 26.71 -12.47
CA LEU A 22 -2.20 26.50 -11.40
C LEU A 22 -2.43 27.73 -10.54
N LYS A 23 -1.37 28.44 -10.12
CA LYS A 23 -1.52 29.57 -9.18
C LYS A 23 -2.44 30.66 -9.77
N GLY A 24 -2.18 31.08 -11.01
CA GLY A 24 -2.99 32.12 -11.66
C GLY A 24 -4.44 31.69 -11.88
N LEU A 25 -4.68 30.43 -12.24
CA LEU A 25 -6.03 29.89 -12.36
C LEU A 25 -6.76 29.90 -11.01
N TYR A 26 -6.09 29.48 -9.94
CA TYR A 26 -6.68 29.49 -8.60
C TYR A 26 -6.92 30.92 -8.10
N GLU A 27 -6.05 31.87 -8.40
CA GLU A 27 -6.28 33.29 -8.07
C GLU A 27 -7.51 33.85 -8.80
N GLU A 28 -7.64 33.58 -10.10
CA GLU A 28 -8.79 34.01 -10.90
C GLU A 28 -10.09 33.43 -10.32
N TRP A 29 -10.13 32.13 -10.04
CA TRP A 29 -11.31 31.48 -9.48
C TRP A 29 -11.59 31.93 -8.05
N ASN A 30 -10.57 32.13 -7.21
CA ASN A 30 -10.73 32.57 -5.82
C ASN A 30 -11.30 33.99 -5.73
N SER A 31 -11.17 34.81 -6.78
CA SER A 31 -11.82 36.12 -6.89
C SER A 31 -13.33 36.03 -7.11
N LYS A 32 -13.80 34.94 -7.75
CA LYS A 32 -15.21 34.69 -8.06
C LYS A 32 -15.89 33.91 -6.93
N ILE A 33 -15.23 32.86 -6.45
CA ILE A 33 -15.74 31.93 -5.43
C ILE A 33 -14.58 31.52 -4.53
N ASN A 34 -14.77 31.60 -3.22
CA ASN A 34 -13.73 31.23 -2.26
C ASN A 34 -13.45 29.71 -2.30
N VAL A 35 -12.31 29.33 -2.85
CA VAL A 35 -11.80 27.95 -2.94
C VAL A 35 -10.61 27.72 -2.02
N ILE A 36 -9.83 28.76 -1.73
CA ILE A 36 -8.67 28.74 -0.83
C ILE A 36 -8.71 29.97 0.05
N SER A 37 -8.39 29.80 1.34
CA SER A 37 -8.22 30.92 2.27
C SER A 37 -7.36 32.02 1.63
N ARG A 38 -7.90 33.24 1.55
CA ARG A 38 -7.17 34.38 0.95
C ARG A 38 -5.83 34.65 1.64
N LYS A 39 -5.75 34.39 2.94
CA LYS A 39 -4.51 34.51 3.74
C LYS A 39 -3.45 33.47 3.35
N ASP A 40 -3.83 32.44 2.60
CA ASP A 40 -2.97 31.30 2.27
C ASP A 40 -2.58 31.24 0.79
N MET A 41 -3.08 32.16 -0.03
CA MET A 41 -2.80 32.19 -1.48
C MET A 41 -1.30 32.44 -1.77
N ASP A 42 -0.63 33.22 -0.93
CA ASP A 42 0.81 33.45 -1.05
C ASP A 42 1.62 32.15 -0.86
N ASN A 43 1.10 31.21 -0.08
CA ASN A 43 1.70 29.91 0.20
C ASN A 43 1.11 28.78 -0.66
N PHE A 44 0.36 29.09 -1.74
CA PHE A 44 -0.36 28.12 -2.57
C PHE A 44 0.45 26.86 -2.92
N TYR A 45 1.68 27.03 -3.40
CA TYR A 45 2.52 25.89 -3.79
C TYR A 45 2.97 25.03 -2.61
N LEU A 46 3.19 25.62 -1.43
CA LEU A 46 3.65 24.92 -0.24
C LEU A 46 2.48 24.22 0.47
N HIS A 47 1.40 24.94 0.75
CA HIS A 47 0.31 24.43 1.57
C HIS A 47 -0.75 23.63 0.79
N HIS A 48 -0.86 23.83 -0.53
CA HIS A 48 -1.83 23.09 -1.34
C HIS A 48 -1.15 22.13 -2.31
N VAL A 49 -0.31 22.63 -3.21
CA VAL A 49 0.28 21.80 -4.27
C VAL A 49 1.20 20.73 -3.69
N LEU A 50 2.11 21.08 -2.77
CA LEU A 50 3.02 20.11 -2.15
C LEU A 50 2.28 19.12 -1.25
N HIS A 51 1.25 19.51 -0.51
CA HIS A 51 0.43 18.57 0.25
C HIS A 51 -0.27 17.55 -0.67
N SER A 52 -0.86 18.00 -1.79
CA SER A 52 -1.46 17.08 -2.78
C SER A 52 -0.42 16.15 -3.41
N LEU A 53 0.76 16.67 -3.75
CA LEU A 53 1.85 15.86 -4.30
C LEU A 53 2.41 14.87 -3.27
N ALA A 54 2.47 15.23 -1.98
CA ALA A 54 2.87 14.31 -0.92
C ALA A 54 1.93 13.10 -0.85
N ILE A 55 0.61 13.31 -0.99
CA ILE A 55 -0.36 12.20 -1.12
C ILE A 55 -0.02 11.35 -2.35
N ALA A 56 0.27 11.98 -3.50
CA ALA A 56 0.63 11.26 -4.72
C ALA A 56 1.95 10.49 -4.62
N THR A 57 2.91 10.91 -3.78
CA THR A 57 4.17 10.14 -3.57
C THR A 57 3.93 8.79 -2.91
N GLN A 58 2.93 8.68 -2.03
CA GLN A 58 2.60 7.41 -1.41
C GLN A 58 2.17 6.37 -2.45
N CYS A 59 1.64 6.83 -3.59
CA CYS A 59 1.25 6.00 -4.73
C CYS A 59 2.44 5.50 -5.58
N LYS A 60 3.67 6.03 -5.40
CA LYS A 60 4.86 5.66 -6.20
C LYS A 60 5.44 4.29 -5.86
N LYS A 61 5.08 3.68 -4.72
CA LYS A 61 5.56 2.33 -4.35
C LYS A 61 5.16 1.28 -5.40
N LEU A 62 3.94 1.39 -5.95
CA LEU A 62 3.48 0.47 -6.99
C LEU A 62 4.14 0.77 -8.34
N THR A 63 4.49 2.01 -8.63
CA THR A 63 5.28 2.38 -9.82
C THR A 63 6.62 1.66 -9.82
N VAL A 64 7.33 1.63 -8.69
CA VAL A 64 8.61 0.88 -8.59
C VAL A 64 8.40 -0.60 -8.87
N VAL A 65 7.34 -1.22 -8.32
CA VAL A 65 7.04 -2.64 -8.59
C VAL A 65 6.77 -2.88 -10.07
N ASN A 66 6.02 -1.99 -10.73
CA ASN A 66 5.74 -2.10 -12.16
C ASN A 66 7.00 -1.94 -13.02
N GLU A 67 7.85 -0.96 -12.72
CA GLU A 67 9.10 -0.75 -13.46
C GLU A 67 10.08 -1.89 -13.25
N VAL A 68 10.20 -2.42 -12.02
CA VAL A 68 11.02 -3.61 -11.76
C VAL A 68 10.48 -4.82 -12.53
N ALA A 69 9.17 -5.10 -12.46
CA ALA A 69 8.56 -6.21 -13.19
C ALA A 69 8.79 -6.10 -14.70
N LYS A 70 8.65 -4.89 -15.26
CA LYS A 70 8.92 -4.61 -16.67
C LYS A 70 10.38 -4.80 -17.03
N ALA A 71 11.31 -4.29 -16.22
CA ALA A 71 12.76 -4.39 -16.46
C ALA A 71 13.25 -5.84 -16.52
N ILE A 72 12.65 -6.74 -15.75
CA ILE A 72 13.00 -8.17 -15.73
C ILE A 72 12.07 -9.05 -16.59
N GLY A 73 11.11 -8.45 -17.31
CA GLY A 73 10.21 -9.17 -18.21
C GLY A 73 9.11 -10.02 -17.55
N LEU A 74 8.73 -9.73 -16.30
CA LEU A 74 7.61 -10.43 -15.65
C LEU A 74 6.25 -9.94 -16.17
N THR A 75 5.47 -10.85 -16.75
CA THR A 75 4.14 -10.57 -17.32
C THR A 75 2.98 -11.02 -16.43
N ASN A 76 3.27 -11.78 -15.37
CA ASN A 76 2.30 -12.39 -14.47
C ASN A 76 2.09 -11.60 -13.16
N VAL A 77 2.44 -10.32 -13.15
CA VAL A 77 2.31 -9.43 -11.99
C VAL A 77 1.25 -8.37 -12.29
N THR A 78 0.38 -8.11 -11.32
CA THR A 78 -0.59 -7.01 -11.39
C THR A 78 -0.54 -6.23 -10.09
N THR A 79 -0.33 -4.92 -10.17
CA THR A 79 -0.40 -4.03 -9.01
C THR A 79 -1.72 -3.26 -9.02
N GLN A 80 -2.34 -3.07 -7.86
CA GLN A 80 -3.54 -2.25 -7.72
C GLN A 80 -3.38 -1.32 -6.51
N HIS A 81 -3.64 -0.03 -6.71
CA HIS A 81 -3.74 0.94 -5.62
C HIS A 81 -5.21 1.06 -5.20
N SER A 82 -5.60 0.33 -4.15
CA SER A 82 -6.96 0.40 -3.59
C SER A 82 -6.95 -0.03 -2.13
N ARG A 83 -8.06 0.25 -1.43
CA ARG A 83 -8.32 -0.40 -0.15
C ARG A 83 -8.67 -1.87 -0.39
N VAL A 84 -8.46 -2.71 0.62
CA VAL A 84 -8.74 -4.15 0.51
C VAL A 84 -10.24 -4.42 0.41
N GLU A 85 -11.04 -3.59 1.08
CA GLU A 85 -12.51 -3.61 1.08
C GLU A 85 -13.12 -3.25 -0.29
N GLU A 86 -12.37 -2.58 -1.16
CA GLU A 86 -12.82 -2.19 -2.50
C GLU A 86 -12.70 -3.33 -3.52
N ILE A 87 -12.01 -4.42 -3.17
CA ILE A 87 -11.81 -5.57 -4.04
C ILE A 87 -13.06 -6.48 -3.98
N LYS A 88 -14.04 -6.24 -4.86
CA LYS A 88 -15.32 -6.97 -4.84
C LYS A 88 -15.40 -8.15 -5.81
N ASN A 89 -14.82 -8.02 -7.00
CA ASN A 89 -15.03 -8.96 -8.11
C ASN A 89 -13.84 -9.90 -8.35
N ARG A 90 -13.00 -10.11 -7.32
CA ARG A 90 -11.84 -10.98 -7.42
C ARG A 90 -11.66 -11.75 -6.13
N LYS A 91 -11.34 -13.03 -6.28
CA LYS A 91 -10.98 -13.92 -5.19
C LYS A 91 -9.59 -14.48 -5.45
N PHE A 92 -8.89 -14.82 -4.38
CA PHE A 92 -7.53 -15.31 -4.41
C PHE A 92 -7.44 -16.65 -3.70
N ASP A 93 -6.51 -17.48 -4.14
CA ASP A 93 -6.22 -18.73 -3.43
C ASP A 93 -5.50 -18.42 -2.12
N VAL A 94 -4.51 -17.54 -2.16
CA VAL A 94 -3.69 -17.18 -0.99
C VAL A 94 -3.55 -15.66 -0.89
N VAL A 95 -3.64 -15.14 0.33
CA VAL A 95 -3.22 -13.78 0.68
C VAL A 95 -1.90 -13.88 1.44
N VAL A 96 -0.92 -13.05 1.08
CA VAL A 96 0.40 -13.01 1.75
C VAL A 96 0.62 -11.62 2.35
N SER A 97 1.13 -11.53 3.58
CA SER A 97 1.36 -10.25 4.26
C SER A 97 2.62 -10.24 5.14
N ARG A 98 3.25 -9.06 5.26
CA ARG A 98 4.38 -8.80 6.16
C ARG A 98 4.33 -7.36 6.67
N ALA A 99 4.41 -7.17 7.99
CA ALA A 99 4.51 -5.84 8.63
C ALA A 99 3.39 -4.84 8.24
N VAL A 100 2.14 -5.31 8.14
CA VAL A 100 0.99 -4.48 7.73
C VAL A 100 0.08 -4.11 8.92
N ALA A 101 -0.43 -5.12 9.64
CA ALA A 101 -1.41 -4.93 10.72
C ALA A 101 -1.43 -6.16 11.65
N PRO A 102 -2.07 -6.10 12.83
CA PRO A 102 -2.31 -7.27 13.69
C PRO A 102 -3.09 -8.39 12.98
N LEU A 103 -2.93 -9.63 13.46
CA LEU A 103 -3.48 -10.85 12.86
C LEU A 103 -5.01 -10.82 12.74
N LYS A 104 -5.68 -10.25 13.74
CA LYS A 104 -7.13 -10.04 13.76
C LYS A 104 -7.58 -9.25 12.53
N ASP A 105 -6.97 -8.10 12.28
CA ASP A 105 -7.34 -7.21 11.17
C ASP A 105 -6.94 -7.82 9.83
N LEU A 106 -5.75 -8.42 9.76
CA LEU A 106 -5.31 -9.13 8.57
C LEU A 106 -6.28 -10.23 8.18
N TRP A 107 -6.75 -11.03 9.14
CA TRP A 107 -7.72 -12.08 8.86
C TRP A 107 -9.08 -11.52 8.45
N TYR A 108 -9.55 -10.48 9.14
CA TYR A 108 -10.80 -9.78 8.80
C TYR A 108 -10.81 -9.26 7.36
N TRP A 109 -9.69 -8.70 6.89
CA TRP A 109 -9.54 -8.23 5.51
C TRP A 109 -9.31 -9.34 4.48
N SER A 110 -8.56 -10.38 4.86
CA SER A 110 -8.16 -11.44 3.93
C SER A 110 -9.28 -12.43 3.67
N LYS A 111 -10.02 -12.82 4.72
CA LYS A 111 -11.07 -13.85 4.64
C LYS A 111 -12.12 -13.57 3.56
N PRO A 112 -12.64 -12.34 3.39
CA PRO A 112 -13.57 -12.02 2.32
C PRO A 112 -12.96 -12.14 0.92
N LEU A 113 -11.64 -12.09 0.76
CA LEU A 113 -10.98 -12.16 -0.55
C LEU A 113 -10.56 -13.56 -0.95
N LEU A 114 -10.67 -14.54 -0.05
CA LEU A 114 -10.27 -15.91 -0.33
C LEU A 114 -11.34 -16.68 -1.11
N ASN A 115 -10.89 -17.54 -2.02
CA ASN A 115 -11.74 -18.53 -2.66
C ASN A 115 -12.37 -19.45 -1.61
N LYS A 116 -13.60 -19.93 -1.85
CA LYS A 116 -14.16 -21.00 -1.01
C LYS A 116 -13.32 -22.25 -1.17
N LYS A 117 -13.03 -22.95 -0.07
CA LYS A 117 -12.35 -24.24 -0.11
C LYS A 117 -13.16 -25.21 -0.98
N THR A 118 -12.54 -25.70 -2.04
CA THR A 118 -13.05 -26.83 -2.82
C THR A 118 -12.59 -28.13 -2.16
N ASN A 119 -13.31 -29.23 -2.36
CA ASN A 119 -12.94 -30.55 -1.82
C ASN A 119 -11.59 -31.09 -2.31
N ASP A 120 -10.96 -30.40 -3.26
CA ASP A 120 -9.66 -30.75 -3.80
C ASP A 120 -8.55 -30.11 -2.93
N ASN A 121 -8.10 -30.86 -1.92
CA ASN A 121 -7.10 -30.46 -0.91
C ASN A 121 -5.70 -30.09 -1.47
N LYS A 122 -5.54 -29.99 -2.79
CA LYS A 122 -4.24 -29.77 -3.44
C LYS A 122 -3.78 -28.32 -3.46
N LYS A 123 -4.67 -27.33 -3.33
CA LYS A 123 -4.29 -25.91 -3.41
C LYS A 123 -4.27 -25.25 -2.03
N PRO A 124 -3.19 -24.53 -1.67
CA PRO A 124 -3.18 -23.75 -0.44
C PRO A 124 -4.27 -22.68 -0.54
N ASN A 125 -5.12 -22.63 0.47
CA ASN A 125 -6.19 -21.64 0.58
C ASN A 125 -6.13 -20.98 1.94
N GLY A 126 -5.86 -19.68 2.00
CA GLY A 126 -5.67 -19.02 3.29
C GLY A 126 -4.84 -17.75 3.29
N LEU A 127 -4.60 -17.24 4.50
CA LEU A 127 -3.67 -16.16 4.79
C LEU A 127 -2.34 -16.75 5.23
N ILE A 128 -1.24 -16.32 4.59
CA ILE A 128 0.12 -16.53 5.04
C ILE A 128 0.68 -15.18 5.50
N CYS A 129 1.21 -15.08 6.71
CA CYS A 129 1.86 -13.84 7.13
C CYS A 129 3.10 -14.08 7.98
N LEU A 130 4.06 -13.16 7.84
CA LEU A 130 5.27 -13.15 8.66
C LEU A 130 5.05 -12.23 9.87
N LYS A 131 5.32 -12.77 11.05
CA LYS A 131 5.23 -12.08 12.33
C LYS A 131 6.52 -12.29 13.14
N GLY A 132 6.68 -11.55 14.22
CA GLY A 132 7.79 -11.71 15.15
C GLY A 132 7.46 -11.19 16.53
N GLY A 133 8.30 -11.54 17.50
CA GLY A 133 8.04 -11.26 18.91
C GLY A 133 7.06 -12.25 19.54
N ASP A 134 6.43 -11.86 20.65
CA ASP A 134 5.43 -12.68 21.33
C ASP A 134 4.07 -12.61 20.61
N LEU A 135 3.60 -13.76 20.13
CA LEU A 135 2.37 -13.90 19.36
C LEU A 135 1.16 -14.31 20.20
N ALA A 136 1.32 -14.62 21.49
CA ALA A 136 0.25 -15.19 22.31
C ALA A 136 -0.98 -14.27 22.34
N GLN A 137 -0.77 -12.98 22.62
CA GLN A 137 -1.82 -11.97 22.65
C GLN A 137 -2.46 -11.78 21.27
N GLU A 138 -1.65 -11.68 20.21
CA GLU A 138 -2.12 -11.41 18.86
C GLU A 138 -2.96 -12.57 18.30
N ILE A 139 -2.56 -13.82 18.60
CA ILE A 139 -3.32 -15.03 18.24
C ILE A 139 -4.62 -15.07 19.03
N PHE A 140 -4.57 -14.81 20.34
CA PHE A 140 -5.76 -14.78 21.20
C PHE A 140 -6.80 -13.77 20.69
N GLU A 141 -6.40 -12.52 20.45
CA GLU A 141 -7.28 -11.46 19.95
C GLU A 141 -7.88 -11.74 18.56
N SER A 142 -7.14 -12.50 17.74
CA SER A 142 -7.60 -12.86 16.40
C SER A 142 -8.71 -13.92 16.39
N ASN A 143 -8.90 -14.67 17.48
CA ASN A 143 -9.73 -15.88 17.54
C ASN A 143 -9.41 -16.92 16.45
N CYS A 144 -8.23 -16.84 15.83
CA CYS A 144 -7.77 -17.75 14.80
C CYS A 144 -6.93 -18.88 15.42
N LYS A 145 -6.80 -19.99 14.69
CA LYS A 145 -5.91 -21.10 15.04
C LYS A 145 -4.84 -21.27 13.95
N PRO A 146 -3.84 -20.36 13.88
CA PRO A 146 -2.83 -20.43 12.85
C PRO A 146 -1.93 -21.66 13.06
N LYS A 147 -1.49 -22.26 11.94
CA LYS A 147 -0.29 -23.10 11.95
C LYS A 147 0.92 -22.17 12.00
N ILE A 148 1.88 -22.48 12.87
CA ILE A 148 3.04 -21.63 13.14
C ILE A 148 4.30 -22.42 12.77
N TRP A 149 5.18 -21.78 12.00
CA TRP A 149 6.54 -22.27 11.75
C TRP A 149 7.54 -21.22 12.19
N GLU A 150 8.55 -21.65 12.93
CA GLU A 150 9.70 -20.81 13.26
C GLU A 150 10.60 -20.68 12.02
N VAL A 151 11.01 -19.45 11.71
CA VAL A 151 11.74 -19.16 10.47
C VAL A 151 13.22 -19.54 10.60
N ASP A 152 13.78 -19.50 11.80
CA ASP A 152 15.15 -19.96 12.10
C ASP A 152 15.33 -21.47 11.85
N LYS A 153 14.27 -22.27 11.99
CA LYS A 153 14.25 -23.70 11.61
C LYS A 153 14.33 -23.92 10.09
N ILE A 154 14.00 -22.91 9.29
CA ILE A 154 14.07 -22.94 7.82
C ILE A 154 15.40 -22.34 7.34
N PHE A 155 15.80 -21.22 7.94
CA PHE A 155 17.02 -20.50 7.65
C PHE A 155 17.82 -20.34 8.94
N ASN A 156 18.89 -21.14 9.08
CA ASN A 156 19.70 -21.22 10.29
C ASN A 156 20.59 -19.97 10.49
N GLU A 157 19.97 -18.82 10.72
CA GLU A 157 20.61 -17.52 10.95
C GLU A 157 20.00 -16.87 12.20
N GLU A 158 20.84 -16.27 13.04
CA GLU A 158 20.42 -15.61 14.29
C GLU A 158 19.38 -14.50 14.05
N TYR A 159 19.44 -13.85 12.89
CA TYR A 159 18.46 -12.84 12.48
C TYR A 159 17.01 -13.37 12.45
N PHE A 160 16.79 -14.66 12.18
CA PHE A 160 15.46 -15.24 12.08
C PHE A 160 14.90 -15.74 13.41
N VAL A 161 15.67 -15.67 14.49
CA VAL A 161 15.21 -16.00 15.84
C VAL A 161 14.02 -15.09 16.19
N ASN A 162 12.99 -15.67 16.80
CA ASN A 162 11.72 -15.00 17.13
C ASN A 162 10.94 -14.45 15.91
N LYS A 163 11.17 -14.99 14.71
CA LYS A 163 10.33 -14.73 13.53
C LYS A 163 9.54 -15.99 13.18
N TYR A 164 8.29 -15.78 12.83
CA TYR A 164 7.33 -16.85 12.62
C TYR A 164 6.55 -16.65 11.34
N LEU A 165 6.35 -17.74 10.60
CA LEU A 165 5.37 -17.81 9.53
C LEU A 165 4.07 -18.36 10.10
N LEU A 166 2.97 -17.63 9.90
CA LEU A 166 1.64 -18.04 10.32
C LEU A 166 0.81 -18.36 9.07
N TYR A 167 0.09 -19.48 9.12
CA TYR A 167 -0.90 -19.84 8.11
C TYR A 167 -2.28 -20.05 8.74
N ILE A 168 -3.28 -19.36 8.21
CA ILE A 168 -4.68 -19.46 8.62
C ILE A 168 -5.51 -19.90 7.41
N SER A 169 -6.39 -20.89 7.60
CA SER A 169 -7.23 -21.47 6.56
C SER A 169 -8.65 -21.72 7.02
#